data_AF-A0A7S3I1B0-F1
#
_entry.id   AF-A0A7S3I1B0-F1
#
_cell.length_a   1.000
_cell.length_b   1.000
_cell.length_c   1.000
_cell.angle_alpha   90.00
_cell.angle_beta   90.00
_cell.angle_gamma   90.00
#
_symmetry.space_group_name_H-M   'P 1'
#
loop_
_entity.id
_entity.type
_entity.pdbx_description
1 polymer ?
#
loop_
_entity_poly.entity_id
_entity_poly.type
_entity_poly.pdbx_seq_one_letter_code
_entity_poly.pdbx_strand_id
1 'polypeptide(L)'
;MENVAEWYAGFTPEGYNEWARVVNFTEPYHIIDTVAKPESEGGLSLPKTARVLDIGSGTGIIGQALQQSGFNDLHALDVSTNFLDAVRERGFYCEHHNFFLGRGTDQ
;
A
#
# COMPACT_ATOMS: atom_id res chain seq x y z
N MET A 1 -12.26 -15.53 -8.26
CA MET A 1 -11.92 -14.43 -7.34
C MET A 1 -11.99 -14.84 -5.87
N GLU A 2 -12.85 -15.79 -5.47
CA GLU A 2 -12.90 -16.30 -4.06
C GLU A 2 -11.54 -16.78 -3.53
N ASN A 3 -10.68 -17.31 -4.39
CA ASN A 3 -9.40 -17.89 -4.00
C ASN A 3 -8.32 -16.85 -3.59
N VAL A 4 -8.42 -15.58 -4.03
CA VAL A 4 -7.34 -14.59 -3.78
C VAL A 4 -7.35 -14.09 -2.34
N ALA A 5 -8.53 -13.78 -1.79
CA ALA A 5 -8.65 -13.33 -0.41
C ALA A 5 -8.26 -14.45 0.59
N GLU A 6 -8.65 -15.70 0.31
CA GLU A 6 -8.24 -16.87 1.09
C GLU A 6 -6.74 -17.12 1.00
N TRP A 7 -6.14 -16.95 -0.17
CA TRP A 7 -4.69 -17.06 -0.35
C TRP A 7 -3.94 -16.04 0.53
N TYR A 8 -4.39 -14.78 0.55
CA TYR A 8 -3.80 -13.74 1.42
C TYR A 8 -4.09 -13.96 2.91
N ALA A 9 -5.24 -14.52 3.27
CA ALA A 9 -5.58 -14.83 4.67
C ALA A 9 -4.62 -15.88 5.28
N GLY A 10 -3.97 -16.69 4.45
CA GLY A 10 -2.96 -17.66 4.88
C GLY A 10 -1.59 -17.07 5.23
N PHE A 11 -1.33 -15.79 4.92
CA PHE A 11 -0.05 -15.14 5.22
C PHE A 11 -0.11 -14.27 6.48
N THR A 12 0.96 -14.30 7.26
CA THR A 12 1.26 -13.20 8.18
C THR A 12 1.85 -12.02 7.40
N PRO A 13 1.73 -10.77 7.88
CA PRO A 13 2.37 -9.61 7.26
C PRO A 13 3.87 -9.84 7.02
N GLU A 14 4.56 -10.40 8.01
CA GLU A 14 6.00 -10.68 7.94
C GLU A 14 6.31 -11.80 6.94
N GLY A 15 5.46 -12.83 6.87
CA GLY A 15 5.59 -13.91 5.88
C GLY A 15 5.41 -13.41 4.46
N TYR A 16 4.48 -12.47 4.23
CA TYR A 16 4.30 -11.83 2.93
C TYR A 16 5.52 -10.98 2.54
N ASN A 17 6.07 -10.21 3.48
CA ASN A 17 7.26 -9.40 3.24
C ASN A 17 8.48 -10.25 2.89
N GLU A 18 8.69 -11.37 3.60
CA GLU A 18 9.78 -12.29 3.30
C GLU A 18 9.60 -12.97 1.93
N TRP A 19 8.38 -13.38 1.59
CA TRP A 19 8.08 -13.89 0.26
C TRP A 19 8.41 -12.86 -0.83
N ALA A 20 7.94 -11.61 -0.67
CA ALA A 20 8.20 -10.51 -1.61
C ALA A 20 9.71 -10.25 -1.80
N ARG A 21 10.48 -10.34 -0.70
CA ARG A 21 11.95 -10.25 -0.73
C ARG A 21 12.57 -11.40 -1.53
N VAL A 22 12.14 -12.64 -1.29
CA VAL A 22 12.68 -13.84 -1.94
C VAL A 22 12.41 -13.86 -3.45
N VAL A 23 11.23 -13.39 -3.87
CA VAL A 23 10.89 -13.31 -5.30
C VAL A 23 11.44 -12.07 -6.00
N ASN A 24 12.19 -11.23 -5.28
CA ASN A 24 12.75 -9.96 -5.77
C ASN A 24 11.66 -9.07 -6.40
N PHE A 25 10.56 -8.87 -5.67
CA PHE A 25 9.47 -8.00 -6.07
C PHE A 25 9.92 -6.53 -5.94
N THR A 26 10.30 -5.91 -7.06
CA THR A 26 10.88 -4.56 -7.09
C THR A 26 9.90 -3.48 -7.53
N GLU A 27 8.73 -3.87 -8.03
CA GLU A 27 7.65 -3.02 -8.53
C GLU A 27 7.22 -1.93 -7.53
N PRO A 28 7.13 -2.18 -6.20
CA PRO A 28 6.80 -1.14 -5.24
C PRO A 28 7.78 0.05 -5.28
N TYR A 29 9.07 -0.21 -5.54
CA TYR A 29 10.09 0.84 -5.59
C TYR A 29 9.92 1.78 -6.79
N HIS A 30 9.45 1.25 -7.94
CA HIS A 30 9.13 2.09 -9.09
C HIS A 30 7.94 3.02 -8.80
N ILE A 31 6.90 2.52 -8.10
CA ILE A 31 5.75 3.33 -7.68
C ILE A 31 6.21 4.42 -6.72
N ILE A 32 7.00 4.06 -5.71
CA ILE A 32 7.55 5.00 -4.72
C ILE A 32 8.35 6.09 -5.43
N ASP A 33 9.25 5.71 -6.36
CA ASP A 33 10.07 6.65 -7.11
C ASP A 33 9.22 7.62 -7.93
N THR A 34 8.24 7.12 -8.70
CA THR A 34 7.36 7.95 -9.51
C THR A 34 6.59 8.97 -8.66
N VAL A 35 6.11 8.57 -7.49
CA VAL A 35 5.33 9.45 -6.60
C VAL A 35 6.22 10.42 -5.83
N ALA A 36 7.36 9.95 -5.32
CA ALA A 36 8.19 10.69 -4.37
C ALA A 36 9.19 11.66 -5.00
N LYS A 37 9.68 11.33 -6.20
CA LYS A 37 10.74 12.08 -6.88
C LYS A 37 10.22 13.33 -7.60
N PRO A 38 11.10 14.34 -7.77
CA PRO A 38 10.80 15.45 -8.66
C PRO A 38 10.80 15.03 -10.14
N GLU A 39 10.17 15.83 -10.98
CA GLU A 39 10.10 15.67 -12.44
C GLU A 39 11.49 15.61 -13.09
N SER A 40 12.47 16.35 -12.54
CA SER A 40 13.87 16.28 -12.99
C SER A 40 14.52 14.90 -12.83
N GLU A 41 13.95 14.05 -11.99
CA GLU A 41 14.38 12.67 -11.75
C GLU A 41 13.35 11.64 -12.25
N GLY A 42 12.37 12.07 -13.06
CA GLY A 42 11.35 11.22 -13.66
C GLY A 42 10.14 10.93 -12.76
N GLY A 43 9.98 11.66 -11.65
CA GLY A 43 8.81 11.59 -10.79
C GLY A 43 7.72 12.60 -11.16
N LEU A 44 6.67 12.67 -10.32
CA LEU A 44 5.47 13.48 -10.57
C LEU A 44 5.51 14.89 -9.95
N SER A 45 6.55 15.23 -9.17
CA SER A 45 6.64 16.52 -8.45
C SER A 45 5.39 16.84 -7.60
N LEU A 46 4.78 15.84 -6.97
CA LEU A 46 3.56 16.05 -6.19
C LEU A 46 3.85 16.87 -4.92
N PRO A 47 2.93 17.77 -4.51
CA PRO A 47 3.04 18.40 -3.20
C PRO A 47 2.96 17.33 -2.11
N LYS A 48 3.74 17.48 -1.04
CA LYS A 48 3.77 16.51 0.06
C LYS A 48 2.46 16.46 0.88
N THR A 49 1.59 17.44 0.65
CA THR A 49 0.22 17.49 1.17
C THR A 49 -0.82 16.88 0.23
N ALA A 50 -0.41 16.31 -0.91
CA ALA A 50 -1.32 15.60 -1.80
C ALA A 50 -1.97 14.43 -1.06
N ARG A 51 -3.28 14.26 -1.28
CA ARG A 51 -4.01 13.07 -0.83
C ARG A 51 -3.66 11.88 -1.70
N VAL A 52 -3.14 10.82 -1.08
CA VAL A 52 -2.75 9.58 -1.76
C VAL A 52 -3.57 8.43 -1.21
N LEU A 53 -4.22 7.66 -2.09
CA LEU A 53 -4.89 6.40 -1.75
C LEU A 53 -4.05 5.23 -2.26
N ASP A 54 -3.52 4.43 -1.34
CA ASP A 54 -2.74 3.23 -1.62
C ASP A 54 -3.67 2.01 -1.73
N ILE A 55 -3.95 1.62 -2.96
CA ILE A 55 -4.89 0.53 -3.28
C ILE A 55 -4.16 -0.81 -3.26
N GLY A 56 -4.61 -1.71 -2.38
CA GLY A 56 -3.90 -2.94 -2.08
C GLY A 56 -2.68 -2.66 -1.20
N SER A 57 -2.87 -1.86 -0.15
CA SER A 57 -1.76 -1.36 0.69
C SER A 57 -0.95 -2.48 1.35
N GLY A 58 -1.52 -3.68 1.50
CA GLY A 58 -0.86 -4.84 2.08
C GLY A 58 -0.24 -4.50 3.44
N THR A 59 1.06 -4.74 3.57
CA THR A 59 1.82 -4.49 4.81
C THR A 59 2.31 -3.05 4.97
N GLY A 60 1.98 -2.17 4.02
CA GLY A 60 2.22 -0.73 4.11
C GLY A 60 3.60 -0.25 3.66
N ILE A 61 4.34 -1.04 2.85
CA ILE A 61 5.69 -0.68 2.39
C ILE A 61 5.71 0.64 1.59
N ILE A 62 4.69 0.87 0.74
CA ILE A 62 4.56 2.10 -0.04
C ILE A 62 4.25 3.27 0.90
N GLY A 63 3.24 3.14 1.76
CA GLY A 63 2.89 4.17 2.74
C GLY A 63 4.07 4.57 3.62
N GLN A 64 4.83 3.60 4.12
CA GLN A 64 6.03 3.86 4.90
C GLN A 64 7.05 4.72 4.12
N ALA A 65 7.36 4.32 2.88
CA ALA A 65 8.34 5.02 2.07
C ALA A 65 7.88 6.43 1.66
N LEU A 66 6.60 6.61 1.36
CA LEU A 66 6.03 7.92 1.05
C LEU A 66 6.01 8.83 2.28
N GLN A 67 5.67 8.30 3.46
CA GLN A 67 5.74 9.05 4.71
C GLN A 67 7.18 9.50 5.01
N GLN A 68 8.16 8.62 4.84
CA GLN A 68 9.59 8.96 4.95
C GLN A 68 10.04 10.00 3.92
N SER A 69 9.38 10.04 2.76
CA SER A 69 9.58 11.04 1.70
C SER A 69 8.80 12.34 1.93
N GLY A 70 8.16 12.49 3.09
CA GLY A 70 7.51 13.71 3.57
C GLY A 70 6.01 13.80 3.33
N PHE A 71 5.37 12.81 2.70
CA PHE A 71 3.92 12.82 2.49
C PHE A 71 3.16 12.64 3.81
N ASN A 72 2.03 13.34 3.95
CA ASN A 72 1.29 13.38 5.23
C ASN A 72 -0.23 13.14 5.15
N ASP A 73 -0.81 13.04 3.94
CA ASP A 73 -2.23 12.67 3.74
C ASP A 73 -2.31 11.34 2.97
N LEU A 74 -1.90 10.26 3.64
CA LEU A 74 -1.83 8.90 3.10
C LEU A 74 -2.99 8.03 3.60
N HIS A 75 -3.73 7.40 2.68
CA HIS A 75 -4.90 6.57 2.97
C HIS A 75 -4.62 5.15 2.49
N ALA A 76 -4.91 4.14 3.32
CA ALA A 76 -4.78 2.73 2.95
C ALA A 76 -6.12 2.17 2.49
N LEU A 77 -6.11 1.38 1.42
CA LEU A 77 -7.22 0.52 1.05
C LEU A 77 -6.73 -0.90 0.87
N ASP A 78 -7.31 -1.84 1.60
CA ASP A 78 -7.06 -3.27 1.41
C ASP A 78 -8.31 -4.08 1.72
N VAL A 79 -8.44 -5.22 1.07
CA VAL A 79 -9.55 -6.14 1.33
C VAL A 79 -9.30 -6.98 2.59
N SER A 80 -8.05 -7.19 2.95
CA SER A 80 -7.65 -7.97 4.12
C SER A 80 -7.70 -7.11 5.38
N THR A 81 -8.65 -7.43 6.27
CA THR A 81 -8.75 -6.78 7.57
C THR A 81 -7.49 -6.99 8.42
N ASN A 82 -6.89 -8.18 8.37
CA ASN A 82 -5.66 -8.49 9.11
C ASN A 82 -4.50 -7.59 8.67
N PHE A 83 -4.40 -7.27 7.38
CA PHE A 83 -3.38 -6.35 6.89
C PHE A 83 -3.70 -4.90 7.27
N LEU A 84 -4.95 -4.48 7.15
CA LEU A 84 -5.37 -3.14 7.59
C LEU A 84 -5.09 -2.89 9.07
N ASP A 85 -5.35 -3.89 9.93
CA ASP A 85 -5.07 -3.78 11.36
C ASP A 85 -3.56 -3.65 11.61
N ALA A 86 -2.74 -4.46 10.93
CA ALA A 86 -1.28 -4.39 11.02
C ALA A 86 -0.70 -3.04 10.56
N VAL A 87 -1.21 -2.44 9.48
CA VAL A 87 -0.73 -1.12 9.02
C VAL A 87 -1.25 0.03 9.88
N ARG A 88 -2.44 -0.13 10.49
CA ARG A 88 -2.98 0.87 11.43
C ARG A 88 -2.09 1.01 12.65
N GLU A 89 -1.59 -0.08 13.20
CA GLU A 89 -0.64 -0.07 14.32
C GLU A 89 0.70 0.60 13.96
N ARG A 90 1.10 0.55 12.69
CA ARG A 90 2.35 1.16 12.20
C ARG A 90 2.25 2.67 12.00
N GLY A 91 1.03 3.20 11.84
CA GLY A 91 0.78 4.65 11.77
C GLY A 91 1.24 5.33 10.48
N PHE A 92 1.38 4.59 9.37
CA PHE A 92 1.79 5.16 8.08
C PHE A 92 0.65 5.90 7.37
N TYR A 93 -0.59 5.52 7.64
CA TYR A 93 -1.79 6.04 6.99
C TYR A 93 -2.69 6.73 8.01
N CYS A 94 -3.34 7.82 7.60
CA CYS A 94 -4.30 8.55 8.43
C CYS A 94 -5.70 7.90 8.42
N GLU A 95 -6.05 7.18 7.34
CA GLU A 95 -7.34 6.52 7.16
C GLU A 95 -7.16 5.13 6.54
N HIS A 96 -8.10 4.23 6.83
CA HIS A 96 -8.04 2.81 6.45
C HIS A 96 -9.40 2.35 5.91
N HIS A 97 -9.43 1.94 4.65
CA HIS A 97 -10.64 1.55 3.94
C HIS A 97 -10.64 0.05 3.67
N ASN A 98 -11.63 -0.67 4.20
CA ASN A 98 -11.85 -2.07 3.85
C ASN A 98 -12.90 -2.19 2.76
N PHE A 99 -12.48 -2.49 1.54
CA PHE A 99 -13.37 -2.54 0.38
C PHE A 99 -12.85 -3.46 -0.72
N PHE A 100 -13.73 -4.25 -1.34
CA PHE A 100 -13.40 -5.01 -2.54
C PHE A 100 -13.47 -4.12 -3.78
N LEU A 101 -12.34 -3.87 -4.45
CA LEU A 101 -12.37 -3.25 -5.77
C LEU A 101 -12.70 -4.27 -6.86
N GLY A 102 -13.52 -3.88 -7.83
CA GLY A 102 -13.83 -4.70 -9.01
C GLY A 102 -14.99 -5.69 -8.88
N ARG A 103 -15.73 -5.72 -7.75
CA ARG A 103 -16.96 -6.53 -7.60
C ARG A 103 -18.25 -5.84 -8.04
N GLY A 104 -18.20 -4.57 -8.46
CA GLY A 104 -19.39 -3.79 -8.78
C GLY A 104 -20.10 -3.26 -7.52
N THR A 105 -21.33 -2.74 -7.68
CA THR A 105 -22.14 -2.13 -6.60
C THR A 105 -22.86 -3.14 -5.71
N ASP A 106 -22.73 -4.43 -5.97
CA ASP A 106 -23.50 -5.48 -5.31
C ASP A 106 -22.84 -5.94 -3.99
N GLN A 107 -22.22 -5.02 -3.26
CA GLN A 107 -21.61 -5.28 -1.94
C GLN A 107 -22.62 -5.12 -0.81
#